data_AF-A0A534B2R0-F1
#
_entry.id   AF-A0A534B2R0-F1
#
_cell.length_a   1.000
_cell.length_b   1.000
_cell.length_c   1.000
_cell.angle_alpha   90.00
_cell.angle_beta   90.00
_cell.angle_gamma   90.00
#
_symmetry.space_group_name_H-M   'P 1'
#
loop_
_entity.id
_entity.type
_entity.pdbx_description
1 polymer ?
#
loop_
_entity_poly.entity_id
_entity_poly.type
_entity_poly.pdbx_seq_one_letter_code
_entity_poly.pdbx_strand_id
1 'polypeptide(L)' 'MKAGREQLIVPLSNEAAVRRARPRPDLLAQLASDDGASMAYIFAPMGRRLLARFFFPQGPAVVEDPATGSATANLGGWCL' A
#
# COMPACT_ATOMS: atom_id res chain seq x y z
N MET A 1 -2.36 16.38 -14.88
CA MET A 1 -1.45 16.30 -13.72
C MET A 1 -1.92 15.11 -12.88
N LYS A 2 -1.21 13.97 -12.88
CA LYS A 2 -1.55 12.83 -12.01
C LYS A 2 -0.66 12.93 -10.78
N ALA A 3 -1.25 13.02 -9.59
CA ALA A 3 -0.53 13.13 -8.31
C ALA A 3 0.05 11.76 -7.87
N GLY A 4 0.77 11.07 -8.77
CA GLY A 4 1.30 9.72 -8.53
C GLY A 4 0.53 8.62 -9.25
N ARG A 5 0.99 7.39 -9.07
CA ARG A 5 0.37 6.17 -9.59
C ARG A 5 -0.77 5.74 -8.66
N GLU A 6 -1.79 5.09 -9.22
CA GLU A 6 -2.94 4.61 -8.44
C GLU A 6 -2.51 3.52 -7.45
N GLN A 7 -2.98 3.61 -6.20
CA GLN A 7 -2.61 2.69 -5.14
C GLN A 7 -3.86 2.30 -4.36
N LEU A 8 -4.06 1.01 -4.14
CA LEU A 8 -5.11 0.50 -3.27
C LEU A 8 -4.77 0.85 -1.81
N ILE A 9 -5.50 1.78 -1.24
CA ILE A 9 -5.34 2.21 0.16
C ILE A 9 -6.18 1.31 1.07
N VAL A 10 -5.54 0.59 1.99
CA VAL A 10 -6.21 -0.40 2.85
C VAL A 10 -5.95 -0.10 4.33
N PRO A 11 -6.92 0.48 5.06
CA PRO A 11 -6.82 0.62 6.51
C PRO A 11 -6.94 -0.75 7.19
N LEU A 12 -6.02 -1.05 8.10
CA LEU A 12 -6.05 -2.24 8.93
C LEU A 12 -6.37 -1.89 10.40
N SER A 13 -6.86 -2.88 11.13
CA SER A 13 -7.38 -2.69 12.48
C SER A 13 -6.33 -2.28 13.53
N ASN A 14 -5.06 -2.65 13.35
CA ASN A 14 -3.97 -2.35 14.29
C ASN A 14 -2.58 -2.61 13.69
N GLU A 15 -1.55 -2.15 14.41
CA GLU A 15 -0.14 -2.35 14.03
C GLU A 15 0.25 -3.82 13.82
N ALA A 16 -0.27 -4.73 14.65
CA ALA A 16 0.08 -6.14 14.55
C ALA A 16 -0.43 -6.76 13.24
N ALA A 17 -1.59 -6.31 12.74
CA ALA A 17 -2.09 -6.68 11.42
C ALA A 17 -1.17 -6.18 10.30
N VAL A 18 -0.70 -4.92 10.39
CA VAL A 18 0.24 -4.35 9.41
C VAL A 18 1.56 -5.12 9.39
N ARG A 19 2.14 -5.43 10.55
CA ARG A 19 3.42 -6.16 10.66
C ARG A 19 3.35 -7.60 10.14
N ARG A 20 2.21 -8.27 10.31
CA ARG A 20 2.02 -9.66 9.83
C ARG A 20 1.56 -9.75 8.38
N ALA A 21 1.20 -8.64 7.73
CA ALA A 21 0.71 -8.66 6.37
C ALA A 21 1.74 -9.27 5.41
N ARG A 22 1.27 -10.24 4.61
CA ARG A 22 2.01 -10.90 3.54
C ARG A 22 1.09 -11.02 2.31
N PRO A 23 1.08 -10.00 1.43
CA PRO A 23 0.27 -10.05 0.21
C PRO A 23 0.67 -11.22 -0.66
N ARG A 24 -0.32 -11.82 -1.31
CA ARG A 24 -0.15 -12.89 -2.28
C ARG A 24 0.02 -12.28 -3.68
N PRO A 25 1.12 -12.53 -4.41
CA PRO A 25 1.37 -11.92 -5.71
C PRO A 25 0.24 -12.17 -6.72
N ASP A 26 -0.28 -13.40 -6.76
CA ASP A 26 -1.35 -13.85 -7.64
C ASP A 26 -2.69 -13.16 -7.36
N LEU A 27 -2.99 -12.87 -6.09
CA LEU A 27 -4.20 -12.15 -5.71
C LEU A 27 -4.05 -10.64 -5.88
N LEU A 28 -2.87 -10.09 -5.59
CA LEU A 28 -2.61 -8.66 -5.76
C LEU A 28 -2.67 -8.26 -7.24
N ALA A 29 -2.12 -9.08 -8.14
CA ALA A 29 -2.14 -8.84 -9.58
C ALA A 29 -3.56 -8.76 -10.19
N GLN A 30 -4.56 -9.34 -9.53
CA GLN A 30 -5.97 -9.25 -9.95
C GLN A 30 -6.60 -7.88 -9.64
N LEU A 31 -5.97 -7.09 -8.79
CA LEU A 31 -6.41 -5.76 -8.37
C LEU A 31 -5.61 -4.67 -9.10
N ALA A 32 -5.35 -4.87 -10.39
CA ALA A 32 -4.65 -3.89 -11.21
C ALA A 32 -5.51 -2.64 -11.43
N SER A 33 -4.90 -1.46 -11.31
CA SER A 33 -5.47 -0.19 -11.74
C SER A 33 -5.58 -0.12 -13.26
N ASP A 34 -6.24 0.94 -13.76
CA ASP A 34 -6.42 1.19 -15.20
C ASP A 34 -5.09 1.30 -15.98
N ASP A 35 -3.99 1.65 -15.30
CA ASP A 35 -2.64 1.69 -15.87
C ASP A 35 -1.87 0.35 -15.76
N GLY A 36 -2.53 -0.71 -15.32
CA GLY A 36 -1.99 -2.06 -15.18
C GLY A 36 -1.11 -2.28 -13.96
N ALA A 37 -1.01 -1.30 -13.05
CA ALA A 37 -0.23 -1.43 -11.83
C ALA A 37 -1.06 -2.08 -10.70
N SER A 38 -0.48 -3.02 -9.96
CA SER A 38 -1.14 -3.57 -8.77
C SER A 38 -0.36 -3.17 -7.53
N MET A 39 -0.74 -2.07 -6.90
CA MET A 39 -0.01 -1.52 -5.76
C MET A 39 -0.92 -1.44 -4.54
N ALA A 40 -0.45 -1.91 -3.40
CA ALA A 40 -1.20 -1.89 -2.14
C ALA A 40 -0.45 -1.09 -1.08
N TYR A 41 -1.14 -0.13 -0.48
CA TYR A 41 -0.64 0.65 0.63
C TYR A 41 -1.49 0.37 1.86
N ILE A 42 -0.94 -0.38 2.80
CA ILE A 42 -1.64 -0.75 4.04
C ILE A 42 -1.16 0.12 5.18
N PHE A 43 -2.04 0.44 6.13
CA PHE A 43 -1.65 1.22 7.30
C PHE A 43 -2.55 0.97 8.50
N ALA A 44 -2.06 1.33 9.68
CA ALA A 44 -2.85 1.39 10.91
C ALA A 44 -2.32 2.50 11.84
N PRO A 45 -3.17 3.02 12.75
CA PRO A 45 -2.73 3.94 13.80
C PRO A 45 -1.65 3.33 14.72
N MET A 46 -0.65 4.15 15.05
CA MET A 46 0.41 3.91 16.03
C MET A 46 0.57 5.17 16.89
N GLY A 47 -0.33 5.34 17.86
CA GLY A 47 -0.44 6.56 18.65
C GLY A 47 -0.77 7.78 17.79
N ARG A 48 0.09 8.81 17.80
CA ARG A 48 -0.02 10.01 16.95
C ARG A 48 0.57 9.84 15.54
N ARG A 49 1.02 8.63 15.19
CA ARG A 49 1.63 8.28 13.91
C ARG A 49 0.82 7.18 13.22
N LEU A 50 1.17 6.89 11.98
CA LEU A 50 0.71 5.72 11.26
C LEU A 50 1.88 4.77 11.05
N LEU A 51 1.65 3.47 11.24
CA LEU A 51 2.52 2.43 10.69
C LEU A 51 1.98 2.06 9.33
N ALA A 52 2.78 2.22 8.27
CA ALA A 52 2.38 1.93 6.91
C ALA A 52 3.41 1.05 6.20
N ARG A 53 2.95 0.27 5.22
CA ARG A 53 3.78 -0.59 4.36
C ARG A 53 3.23 -0.55 2.94
N PHE A 54 4.12 -0.57 1.96
CA PHE A 54 3.78 -0.47 0.55
C PHE A 54 4.26 -1.70 -0.22
N PHE A 55 3.37 -2.30 -1.02
CA PHE A 55 3.62 -3.53 -1.74
C PHE A 55 3.30 -3.39 -3.22
N PHE A 56 4.12 -4.03 -4.05
CA PHE A 56 3.89 -4.15 -5.50
C PHE A 56 4.49 -5.46 -6.02
N PRO A 57 3.88 -6.09 -7.04
CA PRO A 57 4.41 -7.29 -7.65
C PRO A 57 5.65 -6.99 -8.49
N GLN A 58 6.58 -7.95 -8.50
CA GLN A 58 7.73 -8.00 -9.40
C GLN A 58 7.88 -9.45 -9.87
N GLY A 59 7.30 -9.76 -11.04
CA GLY A 59 7.20 -11.13 -11.53
C GLY A 59 6.41 -12.02 -10.55
N PRO A 60 6.95 -13.18 -10.12
CA PRO A 60 6.26 -14.07 -9.18
C PRO A 60 6.37 -13.61 -7.71
N ALA A 61 7.10 -12.52 -7.43
CA ALA A 61 7.33 -12.01 -6.08
C ALA A 61 6.48 -10.78 -5.77
N VAL A 62 6.30 -10.49 -4.48
CA VAL A 62 5.85 -9.18 -3.97
C VAL A 62 7.06 -8.51 -3.34
N VAL A 63 7.34 -7.30 -3.79
CA VAL A 63 8.38 -6.44 -3.24
C VAL A 63 7.73 -5.44 -2.29
N GLU A 64 8.44 -5.14 -1.20
CA GLU A 64 8.09 -4.10 -0.26
C GLU A 64 9.09 -2.95 -0.42
N ASP A 65 8.58 -1.74 -0.58
CA ASP A 65 9.41 -0.53 -0.51
C ASP A 65 9.28 0.09 0.89
N PRO A 66 10.39 0.17 1.66
CA PRO A 66 10.38 0.76 2.99
C PRO A 66 10.18 2.29 2.98
N ALA A 67 10.26 2.99 1.85
CA ALA A 67 10.21 4.46 1.83
C ALA A 67 9.69 5.09 0.52
N THR A 68 8.39 4.94 0.22
CA THR A 68 7.77 5.65 -0.92
C THR A 68 7.12 6.97 -0.50
N GLY A 69 7.81 8.09 -0.67
CA GLY A 69 7.28 9.43 -0.34
C GLY A 69 6.01 9.83 -1.11
N SER A 70 5.80 9.31 -2.33
CA SER A 70 4.57 9.53 -3.11
C SER A 70 3.36 8.77 -2.57
N ALA A 71 3.57 7.64 -1.91
CA ALA A 71 2.48 6.85 -1.35
C ALA A 71 1.94 7.45 -0.05
N THR A 72 2.80 8.14 0.71
CA THR A 72 2.39 8.98 1.84
C THR A 72 1.46 10.13 1.42
N ALA A 73 1.59 10.65 0.18
CA ALA A 73 0.71 11.71 -0.31
C ALA A 73 -0.73 11.22 -0.55
N ASN A 74 -0.90 10.03 -1.12
CA ASN A 74 -2.21 9.40 -1.30
C ASN A 74 -2.87 9.06 0.04
N LEU A 75 -2.10 8.58 1.02
CA LEU A 75 -2.57 8.37 2.39
C LEU A 75 -3.04 9.68 3.03
N GLY A 76 -2.27 10.77 2.87
CA GLY A 76 -2.65 12.10 3.35
C GLY A 76 -3.99 12.54 2.78
N GLY A 77 -4.26 12.28 1.49
CA GLY A 77 -5.55 12.57 0.86
C GLY A 77 -6.72 11.73 1.39
N TRP A 78 -6.49 10.49 1.84
CA TRP A 78 -7.53 9.65 2.45
C TRP A 78 -7.89 10.07 3.89
N CYS A 79 -6.93 10.64 4.62
CA CYS A 79 -7.12 11.05 6.02
C CYS A 79 -7.73 12.46 6.21
N LEU A 80 -7.99 13.20 5.13
CA LEU A 80 -8.64 14.53 5.15
C LEU A 80 -10.15 14.42 4.94
#